data_AF-A0A3S0SA49-F1
#
_entry.id   AF-A0A3S0SA49-F1
#
_cell.length_a   1.000
_cell.length_b   1.000
_cell.length_c   1.000
_cell.angle_alpha   90.00
_cell.angle_beta   90.00
_cell.angle_gamma   90.00
#
_symmetry.space_group_name_H-M   'P 1'
#
loop_
_entity.id
_entity.type
_entity.pdbx_description
1 polymer ?
#
loop_
_entity_poly.entity_id
_entity_poly.type
_entity_poly.pdbx_seq_one_letter_code
_entity_poly.pdbx_strand_id
1 'polypeptide(L)'
;MNQTLPLLKLKPSDFQHGLKVVNRTQRFIIFVPALLHGGEALIFPQQSRYVGQQIKRGRGIVFYNGVDSAWQAALGNGEDCIIINDITPSQASLLLEKYNALLGQNKTLNLQSIKALLVYAKNELNIIDFYNKRASSVLRDSKLIDQNNPFFMEVRKEEVHKALYIPYGFMFDGPVQQMYPNGAIMVSTDKRCWGVGTDVFLKGYRKIENGKEYSLTHVDNDFGEKFTFTKNTVY
;
A
#
# COMPACT_ATOMS: atom_id res chain seq x y z
N MET A 1 13.27 -0.52 -21.92
CA MET A 1 12.29 -1.22 -22.80
C MET A 1 10.93 -1.14 -22.13
N ASN A 2 9.96 -0.47 -22.74
CA ASN A 2 8.58 -0.41 -22.23
C ASN A 2 7.90 -1.77 -22.51
N GLN A 3 8.03 -2.70 -21.56
CA GLN A 3 7.28 -3.95 -21.62
C GLN A 3 5.81 -3.62 -21.37
N THR A 4 4.98 -3.73 -22.41
CA THR A 4 3.52 -3.56 -22.26
C THR A 4 2.99 -4.77 -21.50
N LEU A 5 2.79 -4.63 -20.20
CA LEU A 5 2.19 -5.66 -19.35
C LEU A 5 0.70 -5.83 -19.73
N PRO A 6 0.16 -7.07 -19.75
CA PRO A 6 -1.25 -7.30 -20.06
C PRO A 6 -2.16 -6.69 -18.98
N LEU A 7 -3.30 -6.11 -19.38
CA LEU A 7 -4.32 -5.66 -18.44
C LEU A 7 -5.07 -6.87 -17.87
N LEU A 8 -4.94 -7.09 -16.57
CA LEU A 8 -5.68 -8.10 -15.82
C LEU A 8 -7.08 -7.57 -15.47
N LYS A 9 -8.10 -8.29 -15.90
CA LYS A 9 -9.50 -8.02 -15.55
C LYS A 9 -10.00 -9.13 -14.63
N LEU A 10 -10.33 -8.78 -13.40
CA LEU A 10 -10.91 -9.70 -12.43
C LEU A 10 -12.26 -9.17 -11.95
N LYS A 11 -13.19 -10.09 -11.70
CA LYS A 11 -14.46 -9.85 -11.02
C LYS A 11 -14.47 -10.60 -9.68
N PRO A 12 -15.27 -10.17 -8.70
CA PRO A 12 -15.33 -10.83 -7.41
C PRO A 12 -15.59 -12.35 -7.46
N SER A 13 -16.33 -12.86 -8.46
CA SER A 13 -16.56 -14.29 -8.63
C SER A 13 -15.30 -15.10 -8.94
N ASP A 14 -14.27 -14.48 -9.52
CA ASP A 14 -13.02 -15.19 -9.84
C ASP A 14 -12.29 -15.61 -8.55
N PHE A 15 -12.58 -14.94 -7.43
CA PHE A 15 -12.04 -15.23 -6.12
C PHE A 15 -12.84 -16.28 -5.34
N GLN A 16 -13.86 -16.92 -5.92
CA GLN A 16 -14.71 -17.89 -5.21
C GLN A 16 -13.90 -18.97 -4.47
N HIS A 17 -12.85 -19.45 -5.12
CA HIS A 17 -11.94 -20.43 -4.56
C HIS A 17 -10.70 -19.82 -3.93
N GLY A 18 -10.56 -18.50 -3.86
CA GLY A 18 -9.36 -17.83 -3.36
C GLY A 18 -9.03 -18.14 -1.90
N LEU A 19 -7.75 -18.02 -1.56
CA LEU A 19 -7.25 -18.26 -0.21
C LEU A 19 -7.88 -17.25 0.76
N LYS A 20 -8.52 -17.75 1.82
CA LYS A 20 -9.11 -16.89 2.84
C LYS A 20 -8.01 -16.28 3.70
N VAL A 21 -7.98 -14.96 3.79
CA VAL A 21 -6.94 -14.24 4.52
C VAL A 21 -7.47 -13.04 5.29
N VAL A 22 -6.73 -12.60 6.30
CA VAL A 22 -6.91 -11.31 6.97
C VAL A 22 -5.64 -10.48 6.89
N ASN A 23 -5.80 -9.16 6.87
CA ASN A 23 -4.67 -8.24 6.83
C ASN A 23 -4.18 -7.93 8.26
N ARG A 24 -2.88 -8.17 8.51
CA ARG A 24 -2.14 -7.86 9.74
C ARG A 24 -0.87 -7.07 9.41
N THR A 25 -0.88 -6.30 8.32
CA THR A 25 0.29 -5.54 7.89
C THR A 25 0.67 -4.52 8.98
N GLN A 26 1.95 -4.49 9.33
CA GLN A 26 2.53 -3.47 10.19
C GLN A 26 2.94 -2.26 9.35
N ARG A 27 2.70 -1.07 9.89
CA ARG A 27 2.67 0.18 9.14
C ARG A 27 3.23 1.33 9.96
N PHE A 28 3.95 2.23 9.31
CA PHE A 28 4.24 3.55 9.85
C PHE A 28 3.32 4.59 9.19
N ILE A 29 2.64 5.39 9.99
CA ILE A 29 1.62 6.33 9.51
C ILE A 29 2.15 7.75 9.58
N ILE A 30 2.26 8.40 8.43
CA ILE A 30 2.52 9.83 8.33
C ILE A 30 1.16 10.53 8.22
N PHE A 31 0.66 11.09 9.31
CA PHE A 31 -0.51 11.96 9.27
C PHE A 31 -0.15 13.26 8.54
N VAL A 32 -0.82 13.54 7.43
CA VAL A 32 -0.55 14.75 6.64
C VAL A 32 -1.30 15.90 7.29
N PRO A 33 -0.61 16.91 7.84
CA PRO A 33 -1.28 18.04 8.48
C PRO A 33 -1.93 18.95 7.42
N ALA A 34 -2.65 19.97 7.88
CA ALA A 34 -3.03 21.08 7.01
C ALA A 34 -1.74 21.78 6.53
N LEU A 35 -1.39 21.60 5.27
CA LEU A 35 -0.17 22.16 4.68
C LEU A 35 -0.38 23.63 4.33
N LEU A 36 0.70 24.42 4.35
CA LEU A 36 0.68 25.80 3.87
C LEU A 36 0.19 25.83 2.41
N HIS A 37 -0.83 26.65 2.13
CA HIS A 37 -1.56 26.70 0.85
C HIS A 37 -2.08 25.33 0.36
N GLY A 38 -2.31 24.39 1.28
CA GLY A 38 -2.73 23.02 0.98
C GLY A 38 -1.65 22.12 0.37
N GLY A 39 -0.40 22.58 0.21
CA GLY A 39 0.69 21.80 -0.41
C GLY A 39 0.85 22.06 -1.91
N GLU A 40 1.23 21.05 -2.68
CA GLU A 40 1.47 21.14 -4.14
C GLU A 40 0.25 20.72 -4.97
N ALA A 41 0.26 21.03 -6.27
CA ALA A 41 -0.77 20.53 -7.18
C ALA A 41 -0.66 19.00 -7.32
N LEU A 42 -1.79 18.29 -7.21
CA LEU A 42 -1.83 16.83 -7.27
C LEU A 42 -1.90 16.34 -8.71
N ILE A 43 -0.81 16.55 -9.45
CA ILE A 43 -0.65 16.20 -10.86
C ILE A 43 0.43 15.12 -11.03
N PHE A 44 0.27 14.30 -12.06
CA PHE A 44 1.26 13.31 -12.43
C PHE A 44 2.58 13.98 -12.87
N PRO A 45 3.73 13.53 -12.36
CA PRO A 45 5.02 14.13 -12.67
C PRO A 45 5.56 13.64 -14.03
N GLN A 46 6.70 14.19 -14.46
CA GLN A 46 7.31 13.92 -15.77
C GLN A 46 7.65 12.45 -16.03
N GLN A 47 7.88 11.67 -14.97
CA GLN A 47 8.18 10.25 -15.05
C GLN A 47 6.93 9.38 -15.29
N SER A 48 5.73 9.96 -15.24
CA SER A 48 4.48 9.26 -15.50
C SER A 48 4.06 9.36 -16.96
N ARG A 49 3.48 8.29 -17.49
CA ARG A 49 2.80 8.31 -18.80
C ARG A 49 1.59 9.27 -18.86
N TYR A 50 1.10 9.68 -17.69
CA TYR A 50 -0.01 10.62 -17.53
C TYR A 50 0.46 12.03 -17.16
N VAL A 51 1.72 12.37 -17.43
CA VAL A 51 2.33 13.68 -17.07
C VAL A 51 1.38 14.86 -17.28
N GLY A 52 1.28 15.71 -16.26
CA GLY A 52 0.45 16.91 -16.26
C GLY A 52 -1.05 16.67 -16.02
N GLN A 53 -1.52 15.42 -16.11
CA GLN A 53 -2.91 15.09 -15.74
C GLN A 53 -3.08 15.08 -14.22
N GLN A 54 -4.31 15.30 -13.78
CA GLN A 54 -4.63 15.38 -12.36
C GLN A 54 -4.78 13.98 -11.74
N ILE A 55 -4.07 13.71 -10.64
CA ILE A 55 -4.22 12.47 -9.84
C ILE A 55 -5.47 12.57 -8.97
N LYS A 56 -5.66 13.71 -8.29
CA LYS A 56 -6.76 13.96 -7.35
C LYS A 56 -7.12 15.45 -7.36
N ARG A 57 -8.39 15.80 -7.16
CA ARG A 57 -8.80 17.21 -7.03
C ARG A 57 -8.25 17.81 -5.73
N GLY A 58 -7.64 19.00 -5.81
CA GLY A 58 -7.11 19.72 -4.66
C GLY A 58 -5.60 19.84 -4.65
N ARG A 59 -5.04 20.11 -3.46
CA ARG A 59 -3.59 20.28 -3.21
C ARG A 59 -3.13 19.35 -2.10
N GLY A 60 -1.85 18.97 -2.11
CA GLY A 60 -1.28 18.11 -1.09
C GLY A 60 0.14 17.66 -1.38
N ILE A 61 0.34 16.35 -1.41
CA ILE A 61 1.63 15.71 -1.69
C ILE A 61 1.44 14.63 -2.74
N VAL A 62 2.30 14.60 -3.76
CA VAL A 62 2.44 13.52 -4.73
C VAL A 62 3.64 12.66 -4.35
N PHE A 63 3.47 11.33 -4.40
CA PHE A 63 4.53 10.36 -4.09
C PHE A 63 4.38 9.09 -4.93
N TYR A 64 5.44 8.30 -5.00
CA TYR A 64 5.51 7.09 -5.82
C TYR A 64 5.55 5.84 -4.94
N ASN A 65 4.66 4.90 -5.19
CA ASN A 65 4.76 3.55 -4.64
C ASN A 65 5.62 2.70 -5.58
N GLY A 66 6.72 2.14 -5.06
CA GLY A 66 7.63 1.32 -5.85
C GLY A 66 7.23 -0.15 -5.96
N VAL A 67 6.34 -0.66 -5.11
CA VAL A 67 5.83 -2.05 -5.16
C VAL A 67 4.86 -2.23 -6.32
N ASP A 68 3.93 -1.31 -6.51
CA ASP A 68 2.91 -1.38 -7.56
C ASP A 68 3.15 -0.39 -8.71
N SER A 69 4.28 0.31 -8.68
CA SER A 69 4.69 1.32 -9.67
C SER A 69 3.66 2.43 -9.92
N ALA A 70 2.87 2.78 -8.90
CA ALA A 70 1.82 3.79 -9.01
C ALA A 70 2.23 5.13 -8.41
N TRP A 71 1.93 6.22 -9.12
CA TRP A 71 1.89 7.55 -8.52
C TRP A 71 0.60 7.73 -7.73
N GLN A 72 0.73 8.18 -6.49
CA GLN A 72 -0.37 8.42 -5.56
C GLN A 72 -0.31 9.83 -4.98
N ALA A 73 -1.40 10.23 -4.35
CA ALA A 73 -1.52 11.56 -3.76
C ALA A 73 -2.33 11.56 -2.46
N ALA A 74 -1.87 12.34 -1.48
CA ALA A 74 -2.56 12.63 -0.24
C ALA A 74 -2.90 14.12 -0.17
N LEU A 75 -4.11 14.47 0.29
CA LEU A 75 -4.51 15.87 0.46
C LEU A 75 -3.77 16.51 1.64
N GLY A 76 -3.34 17.75 1.46
CA GLY A 76 -2.72 18.56 2.50
C GLY A 76 -3.73 19.26 3.40
N ASN A 77 -4.84 18.60 3.73
CA ASN A 77 -6.00 19.19 4.41
C ASN A 77 -6.18 18.72 5.86
N GLY A 78 -5.25 17.93 6.41
CA GLY A 78 -5.34 17.39 7.77
C GLY A 78 -6.13 16.07 7.89
N GLU A 79 -6.74 15.58 6.81
CA GLU A 79 -7.63 14.40 6.86
C GLU A 79 -7.05 13.15 6.20
N ASP A 80 -6.02 13.32 5.38
CA ASP A 80 -5.32 12.23 4.71
C ASP A 80 -4.05 11.85 5.48
N CYS A 81 -3.59 10.63 5.27
CA CYS A 81 -2.30 10.14 5.74
C CYS A 81 -1.60 9.38 4.62
N ILE A 82 -0.28 9.30 4.72
CA ILE A 82 0.56 8.41 3.93
C ILE A 82 0.93 7.22 4.81
N ILE A 83 0.67 6.02 4.31
CA ILE A 83 1.01 4.76 4.93
C ILE A 83 2.33 4.30 4.35
N ILE A 84 3.30 4.00 5.19
CA ILE A 84 4.49 3.24 4.86
C ILE A 84 4.23 1.80 5.35
N ASN A 85 4.00 0.89 4.42
CA ASN A 85 3.70 -0.53 4.68
C ASN A 85 4.99 -1.37 4.73
N ASP A 86 4.82 -2.63 5.13
CA ASP A 86 5.87 -3.66 5.16
C ASP A 86 7.12 -3.23 5.93
N ILE A 87 6.90 -2.77 7.16
CA ILE A 87 7.98 -2.31 8.02
C ILE A 87 8.19 -3.22 9.23
N THR A 88 9.45 -3.31 9.66
CA THR A 88 9.85 -3.95 10.92
C THR A 88 9.78 -2.95 12.09
N PRO A 89 9.81 -3.43 13.34
CA PRO A 89 9.94 -2.57 14.51
C PRO A 89 11.21 -1.67 14.47
N SER A 90 12.34 -2.19 13.99
CA SER A 90 13.57 -1.39 13.88
C SER A 90 13.44 -0.27 12.85
N GLN A 91 12.83 -0.55 11.69
CA GLN A 91 12.51 0.48 10.70
C GLN A 91 11.52 1.50 11.26
N ALA A 92 10.52 1.08 12.04
CA ALA A 92 9.57 1.98 12.69
C ALA A 92 10.27 2.99 13.62
N SER A 93 11.25 2.52 14.40
CA SER A 93 12.04 3.36 15.30
C SER A 93 12.91 4.36 14.53
N LEU A 94 13.58 3.92 13.47
CA LEU A 94 14.39 4.80 12.61
C LEU A 94 13.53 5.85 11.89
N LEU A 95 12.32 5.47 11.45
CA LEU A 95 11.36 6.41 10.88
C LEU A 95 10.87 7.42 11.92
N LEU A 96 10.64 7.01 13.17
CA LEU A 96 10.25 7.92 14.24
C LEU A 96 11.36 8.92 14.57
N GLU A 97 12.61 8.46 14.66
CA GLU A 97 13.77 9.33 14.87
C GLU A 97 13.88 10.36 13.75
N LYS A 98 13.81 9.91 12.50
CA LYS A 98 13.85 10.81 11.33
C LYS A 98 12.67 11.77 11.31
N TYR A 99 11.46 11.29 11.63
CA TYR A 99 10.26 12.12 11.73
C TYR A 99 10.48 13.25 12.74
N ASN A 100 10.97 12.94 13.94
CA ASN A 100 11.22 13.92 14.99
C ASN A 100 12.28 14.95 14.58
N ALA A 101 13.35 14.51 13.91
CA ALA A 101 14.38 15.40 13.37
C ALA A 101 13.89 16.35 12.27
N LEU A 102 12.78 16.02 11.61
CA LEU A 102 12.19 16.80 10.52
C LEU A 102 11.02 17.70 10.96
N LEU A 103 10.64 17.68 12.24
CA LEU A 103 9.60 18.53 12.78
C LEU A 103 9.98 20.02 12.67
N GLY A 104 9.05 20.82 12.14
CA GLY A 104 9.20 22.28 12.14
C GLY A 104 8.91 22.90 13.51
N GLN A 105 8.99 24.22 13.59
CA GLN A 105 8.71 25.00 14.81
C GLN A 105 7.32 24.71 15.41
N ASN A 106 6.32 24.43 14.56
CA ASN A 106 4.95 24.11 14.98
C ASN A 106 4.76 22.64 15.43
N LYS A 107 5.85 21.86 15.58
CA LYS A 107 5.82 20.42 15.91
C LYS A 107 5.01 19.57 14.91
N THR A 108 4.92 20.02 13.67
CA THR A 108 4.32 19.28 12.55
C THR A 108 5.31 19.22 11.39
N LEU A 109 5.20 18.18 10.56
CA LEU A 109 5.94 18.13 9.30
C LEU A 109 5.33 19.12 8.28
N ASN A 110 6.18 19.78 7.51
CA ASN A 110 5.74 20.51 6.31
C ASN A 110 5.87 19.63 5.05
N LEU A 111 5.48 20.17 3.89
CA LEU A 111 5.55 19.47 2.59
C LEU A 111 6.95 18.88 2.32
N GLN A 112 8.01 19.67 2.52
CA GLN A 112 9.39 19.24 2.26
C GLN A 112 9.85 18.19 3.26
N SER A 113 9.51 18.37 4.54
CA SER A 113 9.80 17.38 5.58
C SER A 113 9.13 16.03 5.30
N ILE A 114 7.87 16.02 4.82
CA ILE A 114 7.19 14.75 4.47
C ILE A 114 7.89 14.08 3.30
N LYS A 115 8.24 14.84 2.24
CA LYS A 115 9.00 14.29 1.11
C LYS A 115 10.39 13.78 1.53
N ALA A 116 11.09 14.50 2.39
CA ALA A 116 12.37 14.07 2.93
C ALA A 116 12.26 12.78 3.74
N LEU A 117 11.20 12.60 4.51
CA LEU A 117 10.94 11.35 5.24
C LEU A 117 10.67 10.17 4.28
N LEU A 118 9.90 10.39 3.21
CA LEU A 118 9.66 9.36 2.18
C LEU A 118 10.95 8.99 1.41
N VAL A 119 11.78 9.99 1.11
CA VAL A 119 13.11 9.76 0.50
C VAL A 119 14.02 8.96 1.43
N TYR A 120 14.03 9.28 2.73
CA TYR A 120 14.78 8.51 3.73
C TYR A 120 14.28 7.06 3.82
N ALA A 121 12.96 6.85 3.92
CA ALA A 121 12.37 5.52 3.95
C ALA A 121 12.80 4.69 2.72
N LYS A 122 12.80 5.30 1.53
CA LYS A 122 13.21 4.64 0.29
C LYS A 122 14.71 4.35 0.24
N ASN A 123 15.55 5.36 0.42
CA ASN A 123 16.97 5.26 0.10
C ASN A 123 17.78 4.61 1.23
N GLU A 124 17.42 4.89 2.48
CA GLU A 124 18.19 4.44 3.65
C GLU A 124 17.61 3.16 4.26
N LEU A 125 16.29 2.98 4.21
CA LEU A 125 15.61 1.82 4.81
C LEU A 125 15.13 0.80 3.77
N ASN A 126 15.29 1.09 2.48
CA ASN A 126 14.81 0.27 1.36
C ASN A 126 13.29 -0.03 1.41
N ILE A 127 12.49 0.92 1.91
CA ILE A 127 11.03 0.80 1.98
C ILE A 127 10.42 1.58 0.83
N ILE A 128 9.66 0.89 -0.01
CA ILE A 128 9.06 1.47 -1.23
C ILE A 128 7.53 1.31 -1.28
N ASP A 129 6.92 0.74 -0.25
CA ASP A 129 5.49 0.44 -0.22
C ASP A 129 4.69 1.56 0.44
N PHE A 130 4.23 2.52 -0.36
CA PHE A 130 3.56 3.73 0.12
C PHE A 130 2.12 3.85 -0.39
N TYR A 131 1.17 4.17 0.48
CA TYR A 131 -0.22 4.41 0.03
C TYR A 131 -0.88 5.60 0.71
N ASN A 132 -1.81 6.26 0.02
CA ASN A 132 -2.66 7.25 0.69
C ASN A 132 -3.88 6.58 1.32
N LYS A 133 -4.30 7.07 2.48
CA LYS A 133 -5.57 6.68 3.11
C LYS A 133 -6.15 7.86 3.89
N ARG A 134 -7.44 7.82 4.20
CA ARG A 134 -8.04 8.75 5.18
C ARG A 134 -7.53 8.42 6.57
N ALA A 135 -7.08 9.42 7.33
CA ALA A 135 -6.59 9.28 8.69
C ALA A 135 -7.63 8.61 9.60
N SER A 136 -8.90 9.02 9.50
CA SER A 136 -10.01 8.42 10.26
C SER A 136 -10.19 6.93 9.99
N SER A 137 -9.90 6.49 8.76
CA SER A 137 -9.97 5.06 8.43
C SER A 137 -8.77 4.29 8.95
N VAL A 138 -7.59 4.90 9.05
CA VAL A 138 -6.44 4.24 9.72
C VAL A 138 -6.72 4.10 11.20
N LEU A 139 -7.13 5.17 11.88
CA LEU A 139 -7.41 5.16 13.31
C LEU A 139 -8.50 4.16 13.72
N ARG A 140 -9.52 3.97 12.87
CA ARG A 140 -10.57 2.97 13.10
C ARG A 140 -10.09 1.53 12.83
N ASP A 141 -9.30 1.32 11.79
CA ASP A 141 -8.99 0.00 11.26
C ASP A 141 -7.68 -0.60 11.82
N SER A 142 -6.94 0.15 12.64
CA SER A 142 -5.61 -0.21 13.13
C SER A 142 -5.47 -0.04 14.65
N LYS A 143 -4.50 -0.75 15.23
CA LYS A 143 -4.09 -0.60 16.63
C LYS A 143 -2.63 -0.16 16.70
N LEU A 144 -2.28 0.61 17.72
CA LEU A 144 -0.88 0.89 18.04
C LEU A 144 -0.16 -0.41 18.43
N ILE A 145 1.08 -0.56 17.94
CA ILE A 145 1.96 -1.67 18.31
C ILE A 145 2.83 -1.26 19.49
N ASP A 146 3.34 -0.04 19.48
CA ASP A 146 4.23 0.52 20.50
C ASP A 146 3.70 1.87 20.98
N GLN A 147 3.54 2.03 22.30
CA GLN A 147 3.05 3.29 22.89
C GLN A 147 4.07 4.43 22.76
N ASN A 148 5.37 4.11 22.63
CA ASN A 148 6.42 5.10 22.43
C ASN A 148 6.53 5.54 20.96
N ASN A 149 5.89 4.81 20.04
CA ASN A 149 5.83 5.13 18.62
C ASN A 149 4.38 5.23 18.14
N PRO A 150 3.73 6.40 18.29
CA PRO A 150 2.32 6.57 17.96
C PRO A 150 2.00 6.44 16.47
N PHE A 151 3.02 6.32 15.62
CA PHE A 151 2.88 6.13 14.18
C PHE A 151 3.00 4.66 13.78
N PHE A 152 3.47 3.79 14.66
CA PHE A 152 3.65 2.37 14.37
C PHE A 152 2.40 1.56 14.74
N MET A 153 1.72 1.07 13.71
CA MET A 153 0.39 0.48 13.81
C MET A 153 0.27 -0.83 13.05
N GLU A 154 -0.59 -1.72 13.54
CA GLU A 154 -0.99 -2.96 12.87
C GLU A 154 -2.45 -2.87 12.42
N VAL A 155 -2.77 -3.42 11.25
CA VAL A 155 -4.18 -3.59 10.85
C VAL A 155 -4.89 -4.58 11.74
N ARG A 156 -6.08 -4.21 12.21
CA ARG A 156 -6.92 -5.05 13.08
C ARG A 156 -8.31 -5.34 12.49
N LYS A 157 -8.49 -5.14 11.19
CA LYS A 157 -9.76 -5.53 10.55
C LYS A 157 -10.00 -7.03 10.66
N GLU A 158 -11.20 -7.40 11.08
CA GLU A 158 -11.66 -8.79 11.11
C GLU A 158 -12.24 -9.24 9.77
N GLU A 159 -12.42 -8.30 8.82
CA GLU A 159 -12.90 -8.58 7.47
C GLU A 159 -12.01 -9.64 6.79
N VAL A 160 -12.61 -10.79 6.49
CA VAL A 160 -11.96 -11.86 5.74
C VAL A 160 -11.98 -11.52 4.27
N HIS A 161 -10.80 -11.58 3.66
CA HIS A 161 -10.60 -11.38 2.23
C HIS A 161 -10.35 -12.72 1.54
N LYS A 162 -10.45 -12.72 0.21
CA LYS A 162 -10.02 -13.83 -0.64
C LYS A 162 -8.85 -13.39 -1.50
N ALA A 163 -7.83 -14.22 -1.61
CA ALA A 163 -6.61 -13.94 -2.33
C ALA A 163 -6.38 -14.92 -3.48
N LEU A 164 -5.86 -14.43 -4.59
CA LEU A 164 -5.43 -15.20 -5.74
C LEU A 164 -4.00 -14.83 -6.10
N TYR A 165 -3.17 -15.83 -6.36
CA TYR A 165 -1.83 -15.61 -6.88
C TYR A 165 -1.85 -15.52 -8.41
N ILE A 166 -1.27 -14.45 -8.94
CA ILE A 166 -1.04 -14.25 -10.37
C ILE A 166 0.47 -14.40 -10.61
N PRO A 167 0.94 -15.52 -11.20
CA PRO A 167 2.37 -15.83 -11.28
C PRO A 167 3.10 -15.10 -12.42
N TYR A 168 2.38 -14.31 -13.23
CA TYR A 168 2.92 -13.62 -14.39
C TYR A 168 2.68 -12.11 -14.30
N GLY A 169 3.50 -11.33 -15.00
CA GLY A 169 3.40 -9.88 -14.98
C GLY A 169 2.07 -9.35 -15.52
N PHE A 170 1.52 -8.31 -14.87
CA PHE A 170 0.24 -7.70 -15.26
C PHE A 170 0.13 -6.21 -14.88
N MET A 171 -0.78 -5.51 -15.53
CA MET A 171 -1.35 -4.24 -15.05
C MET A 171 -2.75 -4.47 -14.50
N PHE A 172 -3.16 -3.69 -13.51
CA PHE A 172 -4.52 -3.72 -12.97
C PHE A 172 -5.05 -2.30 -12.79
N ASP A 173 -6.22 -2.01 -13.37
CA ASP A 173 -6.88 -0.71 -13.28
C ASP A 173 -7.82 -0.68 -12.07
N GLY A 174 -7.21 -0.55 -10.88
CA GLY A 174 -7.93 -0.33 -9.62
C GLY A 174 -8.24 1.15 -9.37
N PRO A 175 -8.39 1.58 -8.10
CA PRO A 175 -8.48 3.00 -7.74
C PRO A 175 -7.29 3.84 -8.22
N VAL A 176 -6.13 3.19 -8.34
CA VAL A 176 -4.95 3.65 -9.06
C VAL A 176 -4.56 2.55 -10.04
N GLN A 177 -3.88 2.92 -11.11
CA GLN A 177 -3.29 1.91 -11.98
C GLN A 177 -2.06 1.31 -11.31
N GLN A 178 -2.10 -0.01 -11.14
CA GLN A 178 -1.04 -0.80 -10.53
C GLN A 178 -0.34 -1.64 -11.60
N MET A 179 0.96 -1.82 -11.47
CA MET A 179 1.78 -2.61 -12.36
C MET A 179 2.66 -3.56 -11.54
N TYR A 180 2.56 -4.84 -11.85
CA TYR A 180 3.33 -5.90 -11.20
C TYR A 180 4.07 -6.69 -12.28
N PRO A 181 5.32 -6.32 -12.62
CA PRO A 181 6.05 -6.95 -13.73
C PRO A 181 6.36 -8.44 -13.48
N ASN A 182 6.45 -8.85 -12.22
CA ASN A 182 6.82 -10.20 -11.80
C ASN A 182 5.63 -11.01 -11.25
N GLY A 183 4.41 -10.55 -11.48
CA GLY A 183 3.23 -11.10 -10.81
C GLY A 183 3.07 -10.56 -9.39
N ALA A 184 1.93 -10.90 -8.77
CA ALA A 184 1.50 -10.38 -7.48
C ALA A 184 0.29 -11.17 -6.96
N ILE A 185 -0.16 -10.79 -5.76
CA ILE A 185 -1.38 -11.32 -5.16
C ILE A 185 -2.52 -10.33 -5.39
N MET A 186 -3.61 -10.81 -5.96
CA MET A 186 -4.86 -10.05 -6.00
C MET A 186 -5.69 -10.40 -4.77
N VAL A 187 -6.26 -9.38 -4.11
CA VAL A 187 -7.07 -9.53 -2.89
C VAL A 187 -8.45 -8.93 -3.13
N SER A 188 -9.50 -9.55 -2.57
CA SER A 188 -10.89 -9.13 -2.75
C SER A 188 -11.72 -9.14 -1.46
N THR A 189 -12.65 -8.18 -1.34
CA THR A 189 -13.70 -8.08 -0.31
C THR A 189 -15.10 -8.44 -0.84
N ASP A 190 -15.19 -9.33 -1.82
CA ASP A 190 -16.39 -9.65 -2.62
C ASP A 190 -17.04 -8.44 -3.35
N LYS A 191 -16.66 -7.20 -3.02
CA LYS A 191 -17.14 -5.94 -3.59
C LYS A 191 -16.07 -5.23 -4.43
N ARG A 192 -14.81 -5.36 -4.03
CA ARG A 192 -13.66 -4.68 -4.64
C ARG A 192 -12.48 -5.63 -4.66
N CYS A 193 -11.59 -5.45 -5.62
CA CYS A 193 -10.29 -6.11 -5.64
C CYS A 193 -9.15 -5.10 -5.84
N TRP A 194 -7.96 -5.46 -5.39
CA TRP A 194 -6.74 -4.68 -5.52
C TRP A 194 -5.52 -5.61 -5.55
N GLY A 195 -4.42 -5.14 -6.13
CA GLY A 195 -3.15 -5.86 -6.11
C GLY A 195 -2.34 -5.58 -4.85
N VAL A 196 -1.56 -6.57 -4.45
CA VAL A 196 -0.57 -6.51 -3.36
C VAL A 196 0.68 -7.24 -3.83
N GLY A 197 1.85 -6.61 -3.69
CA GLY A 197 3.12 -7.27 -4.01
C GLY A 197 3.30 -8.56 -3.19
N THR A 198 3.88 -9.60 -3.80
CA THR A 198 3.95 -10.94 -3.19
C THR A 198 4.62 -10.94 -1.82
N ASP A 199 5.78 -10.31 -1.69
CA ASP A 199 6.51 -10.29 -0.40
C ASP A 199 5.74 -9.52 0.68
N VAL A 200 5.13 -8.40 0.30
CA VAL A 200 4.26 -7.61 1.19
C VAL A 200 3.07 -8.44 1.65
N PHE A 201 2.48 -9.23 0.75
CA PHE A 201 1.36 -10.09 1.07
C PHE A 201 1.76 -11.20 2.06
N LEU A 202 2.85 -11.93 1.78
CA LEU A 202 3.31 -13.04 2.62
C LEU A 202 3.64 -12.58 4.04
N LYS A 203 4.29 -11.42 4.20
CA LYS A 203 4.61 -10.86 5.52
C LYS A 203 3.38 -10.28 6.23
N GLY A 204 2.52 -9.59 5.48
CA GLY A 204 1.45 -8.76 6.04
C GLY A 204 0.10 -9.44 6.19
N TYR A 205 -0.16 -10.57 5.53
CA TYR A 205 -1.44 -11.28 5.62
C TYR A 205 -1.30 -12.58 6.42
N ARG A 206 -2.43 -13.04 6.95
CA ARG A 206 -2.55 -14.34 7.61
C ARG A 206 -3.62 -15.16 6.92
N LYS A 207 -3.33 -16.43 6.62
CA LYS A 207 -4.35 -17.36 6.12
C LYS A 207 -5.29 -17.73 7.27
N ILE A 208 -6.56 -17.91 6.93
CA ILE A 208 -7.56 -18.41 7.85
C ILE A 208 -7.90 -19.84 7.49
N GLU A 209 -7.64 -20.74 8.42
CA GLU A 209 -8.01 -22.15 8.31
C GLU A 209 -8.67 -22.58 9.62
N ASN A 210 -9.86 -23.18 9.53
CA ASN A 210 -10.64 -23.63 10.70
C ASN A 210 -10.80 -22.56 11.80
N GLY A 211 -10.98 -21.29 11.38
CA GLY A 211 -11.17 -20.15 12.28
C GLY A 211 -9.90 -19.65 12.96
N LYS A 212 -8.72 -20.17 12.59
CA LYS A 212 -7.43 -19.74 13.15
C LYS A 212 -6.58 -19.03 12.10
N GLU A 213 -5.81 -18.05 12.56
CA GLU A 213 -4.86 -17.30 11.74
C GLU A 213 -3.50 -18.00 11.71
N TYR A 214 -2.92 -18.13 10.51
CA TYR A 214 -1.59 -18.69 10.32
C TYR A 214 -0.75 -17.76 9.43
N SER A 215 0.54 -17.67 9.74
CA SER A 215 1.49 -16.98 8.87
C SER A 215 1.59 -17.67 7.52
N LEU A 216 1.73 -16.86 6.48
CA LEU A 216 2.09 -17.31 5.14
C LEU A 216 3.62 -17.42 5.07
N THR A 217 4.10 -18.35 4.26
CA THR A 217 5.52 -18.70 4.17
C THR A 217 6.04 -18.56 2.75
N HIS A 218 5.34 -19.15 1.78
CA HIS A 218 5.76 -19.15 0.38
C HIS A 218 4.55 -19.36 -0.53
N VAL A 219 4.57 -18.77 -1.72
CA VAL A 219 3.46 -18.93 -2.69
C VAL A 219 3.23 -20.40 -3.05
N ASP A 220 4.27 -21.18 -3.32
CA ASP A 220 4.09 -22.59 -3.70
C ASP A 220 3.48 -23.46 -2.59
N ASN A 221 3.71 -23.09 -1.33
CA ASN A 221 3.20 -23.84 -0.17
C ASN A 221 1.77 -23.42 0.19
N ASP A 222 1.49 -22.12 0.14
CA ASP A 222 0.23 -21.54 0.61
C ASP A 222 -0.80 -21.37 -0.52
N PHE A 223 -0.35 -21.17 -1.75
CA PHE A 223 -1.16 -21.07 -2.97
C PHE A 223 -0.96 -22.34 -3.82
N GLY A 224 -1.71 -23.40 -3.50
CA GLY A 224 -1.87 -24.53 -4.42
C GLY A 224 -2.66 -24.15 -5.70
N GLU A 225 -2.78 -25.09 -6.65
CA GLU A 225 -3.39 -24.84 -7.98
C GLU A 225 -4.77 -24.15 -7.93
N LYS A 226 -5.61 -24.49 -6.94
CA LYS A 226 -6.94 -23.90 -6.74
C LYS A 226 -6.94 -22.39 -6.41
N PHE A 227 -5.81 -21.85 -5.96
CA PHE A 227 -5.67 -20.45 -5.56
C PHE A 227 -4.85 -19.63 -6.57
N THR A 228 -4.40 -20.29 -7.64
CA THR A 228 -3.58 -19.67 -8.69
C THR A 228 -4.46 -19.34 -9.88
N PHE A 229 -4.38 -18.10 -10.34
CA PHE A 229 -5.08 -17.69 -11.53
C PHE A 229 -4.30 -18.13 -12.76
N THR A 230 -4.86 -19.05 -13.54
CA THR A 230 -4.26 -19.52 -14.79
C THR A 230 -4.97 -18.90 -16.00
N LYS A 231 -4.18 -18.40 -16.94
CA LYS A 231 -4.62 -17.60 -18.10
C LYS A 231 -5.29 -18.44 -19.20
N ASN A 232 -5.96 -19.55 -18.86
CA ASN A 232 -6.53 -20.48 -19.85
C ASN A 232 -7.78 -19.94 -20.56
N THR A 233 -8.08 -18.65 -20.45
CA THR A 233 -9.19 -18.00 -21.15
C THR A 233 -8.83 -16.52 -21.35
N VAL A 234 -8.21 -16.20 -22.48
CA VAL A 234 -7.88 -14.82 -22.87
C VAL A 234 -9.09 -14.22 -23.58
N TYR A 235 -9.50 -13.03 -23.14
CA TYR A 235 -10.23 -12.05 -23.96
C TYR A 235 -9.25 -10.95 -24.39
#